data_AF-A0A2K8VA30-F1
#
_entry.id   AF-A0A2K8VA30-F1
#
_cell.length_a   1.000
_cell.length_b   1.000
_cell.length_c   1.000
_cell.angle_alpha   90.00
_cell.angle_beta   90.00
_cell.angle_gamma   90.00
#
_symmetry.space_group_name_H-M   'P 1'
#
loop_
_entity.id
_entity.type
_entity.pdbx_description
1 polymer ?
#
loop_
_entity_poly.entity_id
_entity_poly.type
_entity_poly.pdbx_seq_one_letter_code
_entity_poly.pdbx_strand_id
1 'polypeptide(L)'
;MPEDIRNLAKDFRHKSVGLSENHEEKFLKKLQEELPKRKKSFTWIYAAASILLMIGLGVKFYPTNAVEPTIDKENNVQSEVNLGDISPEMQKIENYYLTAINYEIASLEVTTENKALLDEYFEEISKLDVDYKRLNQKLKTDGVNNETINALITNLQLRLQLLIQLKDQLNDLQSKKSKNENFSA
;
A
#
# COMPACT_ATOMS: atom_id res chain seq x y z
N MET A 1 43.31 -73.00 -24.74
CA MET A 1 43.55 -72.61 -23.34
C MET A 1 43.33 -71.11 -23.26
N PRO A 2 42.54 -70.58 -22.32
CA PRO A 2 42.31 -69.14 -22.21
C PRO A 2 43.60 -68.45 -21.75
N GLU A 3 44.03 -67.43 -22.49
CA GLU A 3 45.19 -66.63 -22.09
C GLU A 3 44.85 -65.85 -20.82
N ASP A 4 45.68 -66.01 -19.79
CA ASP A 4 45.54 -65.29 -18.53
C ASP A 4 45.85 -63.80 -18.75
N ILE A 5 44.82 -62.97 -18.63
CA ILE A 5 44.90 -61.50 -18.71
C ILE A 5 45.97 -60.88 -17.79
N ARG A 6 46.38 -61.57 -16.71
CA ARG A 6 47.50 -61.14 -15.87
C ARG A 6 48.84 -61.17 -16.59
N ASN A 7 49.03 -62.08 -17.55
CA ASN A 7 50.25 -62.16 -18.34
C ASN A 7 50.26 -61.11 -19.46
N LEU A 8 49.08 -60.76 -19.99
CA LEU A 8 48.92 -59.67 -20.96
C LEU A 8 49.32 -58.30 -20.38
N ALA A 9 49.01 -58.05 -19.10
CA ALA A 9 49.40 -56.83 -18.40
C ALA A 9 50.91 -56.75 -18.11
N LYS A 10 51.62 -57.89 -18.00
CA LYS A 10 53.06 -57.93 -17.75
C LYS A 10 53.90 -57.54 -18.97
N ASP A 11 53.39 -57.82 -20.18
CA ASP A 11 54.04 -57.45 -21.45
C ASP A 11 53.70 -56.02 -21.91
N PHE A 12 52.85 -55.30 -21.16
CA PHE A 12 52.46 -53.94 -21.46
C PHE A 12 53.63 -52.98 -21.21
N ARG A 13 54.48 -52.79 -22.21
CA ARG A 13 55.52 -51.76 -22.19
C ARG A 13 54.85 -50.40 -22.27
N HIS A 14 54.94 -49.63 -21.18
CA HIS A 14 54.41 -48.27 -21.11
C HIS A 14 55.17 -47.37 -22.09
N LYS A 15 54.65 -47.27 -23.32
CA LYS A 15 55.13 -46.29 -24.30
C LYS A 15 54.49 -44.97 -23.91
N SER A 16 55.26 -44.08 -23.29
CA SER A 16 54.81 -42.72 -22.98
C SER A 16 54.70 -41.93 -24.28
N VAL A 17 53.60 -42.13 -24.99
CA VAL A 17 53.22 -41.29 -26.12
C VAL A 17 52.71 -39.98 -25.54
N GLY A 18 53.43 -38.88 -25.77
CA GLY A 18 52.97 -37.55 -25.39
C GLY A 18 51.64 -37.23 -26.07
N LEU A 19 50.75 -36.54 -25.37
CA LEU A 19 49.52 -36.03 -25.98
C LEU A 19 49.90 -35.14 -27.18
N SER A 20 49.15 -35.23 -28.28
CA SER A 20 49.30 -34.28 -29.38
C SER A 20 49.04 -32.87 -28.87
N GLU A 21 49.75 -31.86 -29.37
CA GLU A 21 49.61 -30.46 -28.94
C GLU A 21 48.14 -29.98 -28.93
N ASN A 22 47.32 -30.47 -29.88
CA ASN A 22 45.90 -30.07 -30.03
C ASN A 22 44.91 -31.05 -29.38
N HIS A 23 45.36 -31.85 -28.41
CA HIS A 23 44.49 -32.83 -27.75
C HIS A 23 43.38 -32.16 -26.94
N GLU A 24 43.72 -31.10 -26.21
CA GLU A 24 42.77 -30.34 -25.40
C GLU A 24 41.66 -29.72 -26.24
N GLU A 25 42.02 -29.09 -27.35
CA GLU A 25 41.06 -28.45 -28.26
C GLU A 25 40.10 -29.48 -28.90
N LYS A 26 40.64 -30.63 -29.33
CA LYS A 26 39.83 -31.75 -29.86
C LYS A 26 38.88 -32.32 -28.82
N PHE A 27 39.35 -32.43 -27.58
CA PHE A 27 38.54 -32.88 -26.45
C PHE A 27 37.40 -31.89 -26.16
N LEU A 28 37.72 -30.59 -26.07
CA LEU A 28 36.75 -29.52 -25.83
C LEU A 28 35.68 -29.47 -26.92
N LYS A 29 36.08 -29.63 -28.19
CA LYS A 29 35.14 -29.67 -29.32
C LYS A 29 34.16 -30.83 -29.22
N LYS A 30 34.67 -32.06 -28.97
CA LYS A 30 33.81 -33.24 -28.78
C LYS A 30 32.90 -33.08 -27.55
N LEU A 31 33.41 -32.51 -26.47
CA LEU A 31 32.64 -32.26 -25.26
C LEU A 31 31.46 -31.32 -25.55
N GLN A 32 31.69 -30.24 -26.28
CA GLN A 32 30.61 -29.31 -26.65
C GLN A 32 29.58 -29.92 -27.61
N GLU A 33 30.00 -30.81 -28.52
CA GLU A 33 29.10 -31.52 -29.43
C GLU A 33 28.18 -32.51 -28.71
N GLU A 34 28.67 -33.16 -27.65
CA GLU A 34 27.93 -34.15 -26.85
C GLU A 34 27.05 -33.52 -25.74
N LEU A 35 27.24 -32.23 -25.42
CA LEU A 35 26.42 -31.57 -24.42
C LEU A 35 24.99 -31.30 -24.95
N PRO A 36 23.94 -31.67 -24.19
CA PRO A 36 22.57 -31.48 -24.62
C PRO A 36 22.24 -29.99 -24.78
N LYS A 37 21.92 -29.56 -26.01
CA LYS A 37 21.43 -28.20 -26.28
C LYS A 37 20.07 -28.01 -25.62
N ARG A 38 20.03 -27.29 -24.49
CA ARG A 38 18.77 -26.90 -23.84
C ARG A 38 17.98 -26.01 -24.79
N LYS A 39 16.86 -26.53 -25.31
CA LYS A 39 15.89 -25.71 -26.05
C LYS A 39 15.31 -24.70 -25.09
N LYS A 40 15.38 -23.41 -25.43
CA LYS A 40 14.69 -22.37 -24.67
C LYS A 40 13.19 -22.61 -24.82
N SER A 41 12.55 -23.09 -23.76
CA SER A 41 11.10 -23.16 -23.71
C SER A 41 10.57 -21.75 -23.53
N PHE A 42 9.66 -21.31 -24.39
CA PHE A 42 8.95 -20.03 -24.26
C PHE A 42 7.65 -20.18 -23.45
N THR A 43 7.48 -21.28 -22.72
CA THR A 43 6.28 -21.53 -21.87
C THR A 43 6.02 -20.44 -20.84
N TRP A 44 7.07 -19.79 -20.34
CA TRP A 44 7.00 -18.61 -19.47
C TRP A 44 6.37 -17.39 -20.14
N ILE A 45 6.46 -17.25 -21.47
CA ILE A 45 5.81 -16.17 -22.22
C ILE A 45 4.30 -16.39 -22.25
N TYR A 46 3.83 -17.63 -22.41
CA TYR A 46 2.39 -17.93 -22.35
C TYR A 46 1.80 -17.68 -20.96
N ALA A 47 2.57 -18.00 -19.90
CA ALA A 47 2.18 -17.67 -18.53
C ALA A 47 2.06 -16.15 -18.32
N ALA A 48 3.06 -15.39 -18.78
CA ALA A 48 3.05 -13.92 -18.72
C ALA A 48 1.87 -13.31 -19.51
N ALA A 49 1.57 -13.83 -20.70
CA ALA A 49 0.45 -13.38 -21.51
C ALA A 49 -0.91 -13.63 -20.83
N SER A 50 -1.06 -14.77 -20.14
CA SER A 50 -2.30 -15.09 -19.42
C SER A 50 -2.57 -14.14 -18.24
N ILE A 51 -1.51 -13.72 -17.53
CA ILE A 51 -1.60 -12.77 -16.41
C ILE A 51 -1.99 -11.38 -16.93
N LEU A 52 -1.37 -10.92 -18.02
CA LEU A 52 -1.72 -9.64 -18.65
C LEU A 52 -3.16 -9.61 -19.16
N LEU A 53 -3.65 -10.73 -19.71
CA LEU A 53 -5.01 -10.85 -20.20
C LEU A 53 -6.03 -10.87 -19.04
N MET A 54 -5.69 -11.52 -17.92
CA MET A 54 -6.49 -11.52 -16.70
C MET A 54 -6.54 -10.13 -16.05
N ILE A 55 -5.43 -9.39 -16.03
CA ILE A 55 -5.39 -7.99 -15.55
C ILE A 55 -6.19 -7.09 -16.49
N GLY A 56 -6.05 -7.22 -17.80
CA GLY A 56 -6.80 -6.41 -18.78
C GLY A 56 -8.31 -6.63 -18.71
N LEU A 57 -8.75 -7.88 -18.56
CA LEU A 57 -10.17 -8.20 -18.33
C LEU A 57 -10.63 -7.77 -16.94
N GLY A 58 -9.77 -7.92 -15.93
CA GLY A 58 -10.00 -7.47 -14.57
C GLY A 58 -10.26 -5.97 -14.52
N VAL A 59 -9.43 -5.15 -15.15
CA VAL A 59 -9.61 -3.69 -15.25
C VAL A 59 -10.92 -3.32 -15.95
N LYS A 60 -11.34 -4.04 -17.00
CA LYS A 60 -12.59 -3.77 -17.72
C LYS A 60 -13.86 -4.01 -16.89
N PHE A 61 -13.82 -4.96 -15.95
CA PHE A 61 -14.96 -5.32 -15.11
C PHE A 61 -14.80 -4.89 -13.63
N TYR A 62 -13.68 -4.25 -13.29
CA TYR A 62 -13.48 -3.68 -11.97
C TYR A 62 -14.38 -2.43 -11.84
N PRO A 63 -15.24 -2.31 -10.81
CA PRO A 63 -16.00 -1.10 -10.58
C PRO A 63 -15.02 0.04 -10.23
N THR A 64 -14.73 0.89 -11.21
CA THR A 64 -13.84 2.04 -11.09
C THR A 64 -14.55 3.17 -10.35
N ASN A 65 -14.43 3.20 -9.03
CA ASN A 65 -14.55 4.45 -8.28
C ASN A 65 -13.18 5.15 -8.27
N ALA A 66 -12.67 5.57 -9.42
CA ALA A 66 -11.44 6.37 -9.52
C ALA A 66 -11.32 7.07 -10.89
N VAL A 67 -11.65 8.36 -10.88
CA VAL A 67 -11.03 9.50 -11.58
C VAL A 67 -10.10 9.17 -12.76
N GLU A 68 -10.58 9.41 -13.97
CA GLU A 68 -9.74 9.69 -15.15
C GLU A 68 -9.46 11.20 -15.24
N PRO A 69 -8.26 11.67 -15.65
CA PRO A 69 -8.06 13.04 -16.09
C PRO A 69 -8.48 13.14 -17.56
N THR A 70 -9.78 13.19 -17.82
CA THR A 70 -10.31 13.59 -19.12
C THR A 70 -10.21 15.12 -19.20
N ILE A 71 -9.39 15.63 -20.13
CA ILE A 71 -9.60 16.97 -20.68
C ILE A 71 -10.85 16.86 -21.56
N ASP A 72 -12.00 16.78 -20.90
CA ASP A 72 -13.31 16.98 -21.50
C ASP A 72 -14.07 17.89 -20.57
N LYS A 73 -14.49 19.01 -21.16
CA LYS A 73 -15.26 20.07 -20.55
C LYS A 73 -16.64 19.54 -20.17
N GLU A 74 -16.75 18.95 -18.99
CA GLU A 74 -18.00 18.95 -18.25
C GLU A 74 -17.69 18.89 -16.75
N ASN A 75 -17.51 20.07 -16.16
CA ASN A 75 -17.44 20.26 -14.73
C ASN A 75 -18.80 19.87 -14.12
N ASN A 76 -18.98 18.58 -13.84
CA ASN A 76 -19.88 18.13 -12.81
C ASN A 76 -19.07 17.45 -11.70
N VAL A 77 -17.98 18.12 -11.28
CA VAL A 77 -17.68 18.13 -9.86
C VAL A 77 -18.92 18.77 -9.26
N GLN A 78 -19.79 17.96 -8.65
CA GLN A 78 -20.78 18.49 -7.73
C GLN A 78 -19.99 19.32 -6.74
N SER A 79 -20.00 20.63 -6.92
CA SER A 79 -19.43 21.57 -5.97
C SER A 79 -20.11 21.24 -4.65
N GLU A 80 -19.37 20.61 -3.74
CA GLU A 80 -19.79 20.47 -2.35
C GLU A 80 -19.89 21.90 -1.84
N VAL A 81 -21.12 22.34 -1.57
CA VAL A 81 -21.36 23.66 -1.00
C VAL A 81 -20.82 23.62 0.40
N ASN A 82 -19.74 24.36 0.63
CA ASN A 82 -19.08 24.46 1.93
C ASN A 82 -19.38 25.83 2.55
N LEU A 83 -19.01 26.03 3.81
CA LEU A 83 -19.20 27.34 4.47
C LEU A 83 -18.47 28.44 3.73
N GLY A 84 -17.32 28.11 3.13
CA GLY A 84 -16.53 29.04 2.34
C GLY A 84 -17.23 29.62 1.11
N ASP A 85 -18.26 28.95 0.59
CA ASP A 85 -19.03 29.44 -0.56
C ASP A 85 -20.05 30.53 -0.17
N ILE A 86 -20.28 30.73 1.13
CA ILE A 86 -21.21 31.74 1.67
C ILE A 86 -20.53 33.10 1.81
N SER A 87 -19.37 33.15 2.47
CA SER A 87 -18.61 34.38 2.68
C SER A 87 -17.13 34.10 3.01
N PRO A 88 -16.22 35.07 2.78
CA PRO A 88 -14.82 34.95 3.16
C PRO A 88 -14.59 34.72 4.66
N GLU A 89 -15.44 35.27 5.53
CA GLU A 89 -15.39 35.06 6.98
C GLU A 89 -15.76 33.62 7.35
N MET A 90 -16.81 33.07 6.73
CA MET A 90 -17.23 31.69 6.92
C MET A 90 -16.15 30.70 6.44
N GLN A 91 -15.49 31.02 5.31
CA GLN A 91 -14.35 30.25 4.82
C GLN A 91 -13.20 30.19 5.84
N LYS A 92 -12.89 31.32 6.48
CA LYS A 92 -11.83 31.36 7.51
C LYS A 92 -12.17 30.49 8.71
N ILE A 93 -13.43 30.48 9.15
CA ILE A 93 -13.88 29.66 10.28
C ILE A 93 -13.77 28.18 9.93
N GLU A 94 -14.28 27.78 8.77
CA GLU A 94 -14.20 26.40 8.28
C GLU A 94 -12.76 25.92 8.14
N ASN A 95 -11.92 26.71 7.47
CA ASN A 95 -10.49 26.42 7.31
C ASN A 95 -9.78 26.30 8.66
N TYR A 96 -10.10 27.18 9.62
CA TYR A 96 -9.53 27.12 10.96
C TYR A 96 -9.83 25.77 11.63
N TYR A 97 -11.10 25.37 11.68
CA TYR A 97 -11.48 24.12 12.32
C TYR A 97 -10.96 22.89 11.57
N LEU A 98 -11.02 22.85 10.24
CA LEU A 98 -10.47 21.75 9.45
C LEU A 98 -8.96 21.60 9.65
N THR A 99 -8.24 22.72 9.67
CA THR A 99 -6.80 22.71 9.94
C THR A 99 -6.50 22.20 11.35
N ALA A 100 -7.24 22.68 12.36
CA ALA A 100 -7.07 22.23 13.74
C ALA A 100 -7.37 20.73 13.90
N ILE A 101 -8.45 20.24 13.29
CA ILE A 101 -8.82 18.81 13.30
C ILE A 101 -7.72 17.97 12.65
N ASN A 102 -7.24 18.36 11.47
CA ASN A 102 -6.17 17.64 10.78
C ASN A 102 -4.87 17.65 11.58
N TYR A 103 -4.56 18.78 12.24
CA TYR A 103 -3.41 18.89 13.13
C TYR A 103 -3.52 17.93 14.32
N GLU A 104 -4.66 17.90 15.00
CA GLU A 104 -4.85 16.98 16.13
C GLU A 104 -4.76 15.53 15.67
N ILE A 105 -5.41 15.15 14.56
CA ILE A 105 -5.32 13.79 13.99
C ILE A 105 -3.87 13.42 13.66
N ALA A 106 -3.12 14.32 13.02
CA ALA A 106 -1.72 14.08 12.66
C ALA A 106 -0.80 13.94 13.87
N SER A 107 -1.20 14.47 15.04
CA SER A 107 -0.45 14.33 16.28
C SER A 107 -0.69 13.01 17.03
N LEU A 108 -1.67 12.20 16.60
CA LEU A 108 -2.02 10.94 17.25
C LEU A 108 -1.10 9.80 16.81
N GLU A 109 -0.51 9.11 17.79
CA GLU A 109 0.27 7.89 17.55
C GLU A 109 -0.57 6.65 17.83
N VAL A 110 -0.62 5.73 16.86
CA VAL A 110 -1.32 4.45 17.02
C VAL A 110 -0.38 3.43 17.66
N THR A 111 -0.81 2.85 18.77
CA THR A 111 -0.13 1.76 19.49
C THR A 111 -1.12 0.63 19.77
N THR A 112 -0.62 -0.56 20.09
CA THR A 112 -1.50 -1.70 20.43
C THR A 112 -2.38 -1.42 21.65
N GLU A 113 -1.89 -0.61 22.60
CA GLU A 113 -2.55 -0.31 23.87
C GLU A 113 -3.67 0.72 23.71
N ASN A 114 -3.51 1.69 22.80
CA ASN A 114 -4.49 2.76 22.61
C ASN A 114 -5.45 2.54 21.42
N LYS A 115 -5.22 1.51 20.60
CA LYS A 115 -6.01 1.26 19.38
C LYS A 115 -7.52 1.21 19.65
N ALA A 116 -7.94 0.48 20.69
CA ALA A 116 -9.36 0.35 21.00
C ALA A 116 -10.02 1.69 21.31
N LEU A 117 -9.32 2.56 22.05
CA LEU A 117 -9.80 3.89 22.39
C LEU A 117 -9.85 4.81 21.16
N LEU A 118 -8.81 4.75 20.31
CA LEU A 118 -8.78 5.47 19.05
C LEU A 118 -9.97 5.06 18.16
N ASP A 119 -10.21 3.76 18.00
CA ASP A 119 -11.30 3.23 17.17
C ASP A 119 -12.67 3.77 17.63
N GLU A 120 -12.94 3.78 18.95
CA GLU A 120 -14.19 4.29 19.53
C GLU A 120 -14.41 5.78 19.20
N TYR A 121 -13.39 6.61 19.42
CA TYR A 121 -13.47 8.05 19.13
C TYR A 121 -13.60 8.33 17.63
N PHE A 122 -12.87 7.60 16.78
CA PHE A 122 -12.94 7.76 15.33
C PHE A 122 -14.28 7.30 14.75
N GLU A 123 -14.97 6.35 15.39
CA GLU A 123 -16.34 6.00 15.01
C GLU A 123 -17.29 7.20 15.19
N GLU A 124 -17.23 7.88 16.34
CA GLU A 124 -18.06 9.05 16.60
C GLU A 124 -17.70 10.26 15.71
N ILE A 125 -16.41 10.49 15.48
CA ILE A 125 -15.95 11.52 14.54
C ILE A 125 -16.44 11.22 13.11
N SER A 126 -16.49 9.94 12.71
CA SER A 126 -16.99 9.54 11.39
C SER A 126 -18.49 9.79 11.25
N LYS A 127 -19.29 9.56 12.30
CA LYS A 127 -20.71 9.92 12.33
C LYS A 127 -20.91 11.43 12.12
N LEU A 128 -20.09 12.24 12.80
CA LEU A 128 -20.09 13.69 12.62
C LEU A 128 -19.67 14.11 11.20
N ASP A 129 -18.69 13.45 10.57
CA ASP A 129 -18.31 13.73 9.18
C ASP A 129 -19.45 13.48 8.19
N VAL A 130 -20.19 12.38 8.38
CA VAL A 130 -21.39 12.08 7.58
C VAL A 130 -22.45 13.16 7.77
N ASP A 131 -22.68 13.60 9.01
CA ASP A 131 -23.62 14.69 9.29
C ASP A 131 -23.20 16.03 8.69
N TYR A 132 -21.90 16.36 8.71
CA TYR A 132 -21.37 17.56 8.06
C TYR A 132 -21.64 17.56 6.56
N LYS A 133 -21.38 16.43 5.87
CA LYS A 133 -21.70 16.28 4.44
C LYS A 133 -23.20 16.41 4.16
N ARG A 134 -24.04 15.81 5.00
CA ARG A 134 -25.51 15.93 4.91
C ARG A 134 -25.97 17.38 5.09
N LEU A 135 -25.37 18.11 6.03
CA LEU A 135 -25.68 19.52 6.26
C LEU A 135 -25.22 20.42 5.10
N ASN A 136 -24.06 20.15 4.49
CA ASN A 136 -23.62 20.85 3.27
C ASN A 136 -24.58 20.61 2.09
N GLN A 137 -25.07 19.38 1.92
CA GLN A 137 -26.12 19.08 0.94
C GLN A 137 -27.43 19.81 1.25
N LYS A 138 -27.82 19.89 2.53
CA LYS A 138 -28.99 20.65 2.96
C LYS A 138 -28.83 22.14 2.63
N LEU A 139 -27.66 22.71 2.89
CA LEU A 139 -27.36 24.11 2.58
C LEU A 139 -27.47 24.41 1.07
N LYS A 140 -27.06 23.45 0.23
CA LYS A 140 -27.23 23.51 -1.23
C LYS A 140 -28.68 23.47 -1.69
N THR A 141 -29.51 22.64 -1.04
CA THR A 141 -30.89 22.36 -1.45
C THR A 141 -31.89 23.38 -0.90
N ASP A 142 -31.79 23.69 0.39
CA ASP A 142 -32.70 24.60 1.10
C ASP A 142 -32.21 26.07 1.06
N GLY A 143 -30.98 26.30 0.59
CA GLY A 143 -30.35 27.61 0.56
C GLY A 143 -29.72 28.02 1.91
N VAL A 144 -28.97 29.12 1.87
CA VAL A 144 -28.23 29.64 3.02
C VAL A 144 -29.18 30.02 4.16
N ASN A 145 -29.06 29.31 5.29
CA ASN A 145 -29.83 29.58 6.49
C ASN A 145 -28.97 29.44 7.75
N ASN A 146 -29.24 30.29 8.75
CA ASN A 146 -28.44 30.39 9.97
C ASN A 146 -28.44 29.10 10.79
N GLU A 147 -29.54 28.34 10.78
CA GLU A 147 -29.64 27.08 11.51
C GLU A 147 -28.66 26.04 10.96
N THR A 148 -28.56 25.92 9.63
CA THR A 148 -27.65 24.98 8.96
C THR A 148 -26.20 25.43 9.10
N ILE A 149 -25.94 26.73 9.01
CA ILE A 149 -24.59 27.29 9.27
C ILE A 149 -24.16 26.97 10.70
N ASN A 150 -25.01 27.24 11.69
CA ASN A 150 -24.70 26.95 13.09
C ASN A 150 -24.48 25.45 13.31
N ALA A 151 -25.32 24.60 12.72
CA ALA A 151 -25.16 23.15 12.81
C ALA A 151 -23.83 22.66 12.21
N LEU A 152 -23.41 23.23 11.08
CA LEU A 152 -22.11 22.93 10.47
C LEU A 152 -20.94 23.36 11.36
N ILE A 153 -20.98 24.58 11.91
CA ILE A 153 -19.94 25.07 12.83
C ILE A 153 -19.91 24.20 14.10
N THR A 154 -21.07 23.88 14.69
CA THR A 154 -21.17 23.02 15.86
C THR A 154 -20.61 21.63 15.57
N ASN A 155 -20.88 21.06 14.39
CA ASN A 155 -20.30 19.78 14.00
C ASN A 155 -18.75 19.84 13.99
N LEU A 156 -18.17 20.87 13.35
CA LEU A 156 -16.72 21.09 13.33
C LEU A 156 -16.15 21.21 14.75
N GLN A 157 -16.83 21.97 15.62
CA GLN A 157 -16.44 22.12 17.02
C GLN A 157 -16.47 20.80 17.79
N LEU A 158 -17.53 20.00 17.62
CA LEU A 158 -17.68 18.71 18.30
C LEU A 158 -16.59 17.72 17.87
N ARG A 159 -16.25 17.65 16.57
CA ARG A 159 -15.15 16.81 16.09
C ARG A 159 -13.83 17.20 16.72
N LEU A 160 -13.52 18.49 16.78
CA LEU A 160 -12.31 18.99 17.42
C LEU A 160 -12.30 18.69 18.93
N GLN A 161 -13.44 18.86 19.61
CA GLN A 161 -13.56 18.57 21.03
C GLN A 161 -13.32 17.09 21.34
N LEU A 162 -13.86 16.17 20.52
CA LEU A 162 -13.62 14.74 20.67
C LEU A 162 -12.13 14.40 20.53
N LEU A 163 -11.43 15.02 19.57
CA LEU A 163 -9.99 14.83 19.39
C LEU A 163 -9.18 15.33 20.60
N ILE A 164 -9.54 16.49 21.17
CA ILE A 164 -8.91 17.01 22.39
C ILE A 164 -9.12 16.05 23.57
N GLN A 165 -10.36 15.58 23.75
CA GLN A 165 -10.68 14.62 24.82
C GLN A 165 -9.92 13.30 24.67
N LEU A 166 -9.82 12.79 23.45
CA LEU A 166 -9.03 11.60 23.14
C LEU A 166 -7.57 11.81 23.53
N LYS A 167 -6.97 12.93 23.13
CA LYS A 167 -5.57 13.27 23.47
C LYS A 167 -5.33 13.34 24.97
N ASP A 168 -6.26 13.94 25.73
CA ASP A 168 -6.18 14.00 27.19
C ASP A 168 -6.21 12.59 27.80
N GLN A 169 -7.09 11.70 27.30
CA GLN A 169 -7.15 10.32 27.76
C GLN A 169 -5.89 9.52 27.40
N LEU A 170 -5.31 9.73 26.21
CA LEU A 170 -4.05 9.11 25.83
C LEU A 170 -2.90 9.54 26.76
N ASN A 171 -2.83 10.83 27.09
CA ASN A 171 -1.83 11.35 28.02
C ASN A 171 -1.99 10.77 29.44
N ASP A 172 -3.23 10.64 29.92
CA ASP A 172 -3.52 10.01 31.21
C ASP A 172 -3.07 8.54 31.24
N LEU A 173 -3.37 7.77 30.18
CA LEU A 173 -2.92 6.39 30.04
C LEU A 173 -1.38 6.27 30.07
N GLN A 174 -0.68 7.13 29.33
CA GLN A 174 0.78 7.16 29.34
C GLN A 174 1.35 7.51 30.73
N SER A 175 0.77 8.50 31.41
CA SER A 175 1.22 8.92 32.74
C SER A 175 1.07 7.81 33.79
N LYS A 176 -0.03 7.05 33.74
CA LYS A 176 -0.29 5.91 34.61
C LYS A 176 0.72 4.78 34.40
N LYS A 177 1.07 4.50 33.14
CA LYS A 177 2.11 3.50 32.80
C LYS A 177 3.46 3.88 33.39
N SER A 178 3.93 5.10 33.15
CA SER A 178 5.20 5.60 33.68
C SER A 178 5.26 5.54 35.21
N LYS A 179 4.15 5.80 35.91
CA LYS A 179 4.11 5.73 37.38
C LYS A 179 4.21 4.29 37.92
N ASN A 180 3.61 3.32 37.23
CA ASN A 180 3.63 1.91 37.63
C ASN A 180 5.01 1.26 37.40
N GLU A 181 5.74 1.68 36.36
CA GLU A 181 7.11 1.21 36.10
C GLU A 181 8.10 1.72 37.16
N ASN A 182 7.94 2.95 37.65
CA ASN A 182 8.79 3.52 38.71
C ASN A 182 8.53 2.94 40.12
N PHE A 183 7.41 2.24 40.33
CA PHE A 183 7.09 1.60 41.61
C PHE A 183 7.48 0.12 41.65
N SER A 184 7.88 -0.44 40.51
CA SER A 184 8.26 -1.85 40.35
C SER A 184 9.79 -2.05 40.21
N ALA A 185 10.57 -0.98 40.38
CA ALA A 185 12.03 -0.97 40.42
C ALA A 185 12.52 -0.61 41.84
#